data_AF-A0AAF0QKN2-F1
#
_entry.id   AF-A0AAF0QKN2-F1
#
_cell.length_a   1.000
_cell.length_b   1.000
_cell.length_c   1.000
_cell.angle_alpha   90.00
_cell.angle_beta   90.00
_cell.angle_gamma   90.00
#
_symmetry.space_group_name_H-M   'P 1'
#
loop_
_entity.id
_entity.type
_entity.pdbx_description
1 polymer ?
#
loop_
_entity_poly.entity_id
_entity_poly.type
_entity_poly.pdbx_seq_one_letter_code
_entity_poly.pdbx_strand_id
1 'polypeptide(L)'
;MSLKGKLVSEINIKCDGDVFHEILRHKPHHMSSICPDKIQNVNIHEGEWGTVGSVSSWNFTHDGKEKVVKEIVEEIDEEKKLIKKKIIEGDILEDYKSFYITTHVETKGENNLVTWIIEYEKKNANVPDPHTYMEFALNMTKDIETHHIK
;
A
#
# COMPACT_ATOMS: atom_id res chain seq x y z
N MET A 1 6.73 -23.46 -11.90
CA MET A 1 6.71 -22.05 -11.45
C MET A 1 6.17 -22.02 -10.03
N SER A 2 6.78 -21.25 -9.13
CA SER A 2 6.27 -21.12 -7.76
C SER A 2 4.95 -20.33 -7.78
N LEU A 3 3.94 -20.79 -7.05
CA LEU A 3 2.70 -20.03 -6.86
C LEU A 3 2.88 -18.93 -5.80
N LYS A 4 3.84 -19.11 -4.89
CA LYS A 4 4.17 -18.13 -3.84
C LYS A 4 5.35 -17.28 -4.28
N GLY A 5 5.27 -15.98 -4.02
CA GLY A 5 6.33 -15.04 -4.35
C GLY A 5 6.35 -13.84 -3.42
N LYS A 6 7.44 -13.08 -3.53
CA LYS A 6 7.67 -11.83 -2.79
C LYS A 6 8.32 -10.83 -3.73
N LEU A 7 7.73 -9.65 -3.87
CA LEU A 7 8.35 -8.50 -4.52
C LEU A 7 8.80 -7.50 -3.44
N VAL A 8 9.96 -6.89 -3.64
CA VAL A 8 10.48 -5.81 -2.79
C VAL A 8 10.92 -4.68 -3.70
N SER A 9 10.57 -3.46 -3.36
CA SER A 9 11.07 -2.26 -4.05
C SER A 9 11.28 -1.15 -3.05
N GLU A 10 12.33 -0.36 -3.29
CA GLU A 10 12.77 0.73 -2.43
C GLU A 10 12.77 2.02 -3.24
N ILE A 11 12.32 3.11 -2.64
CA ILE A 11 12.29 4.43 -3.26
C ILE A 11 12.69 5.49 -2.23
N ASN A 12 13.65 6.33 -2.62
CA ASN A 12 14.00 7.50 -1.82
C ASN A 12 12.93 8.57 -2.01
N ILE A 13 12.52 9.19 -0.90
CA ILE A 13 11.64 10.36 -0.89
C ILE A 13 12.38 11.53 -0.22
N LYS A 14 12.09 12.73 -0.71
CA LYS A 14 12.61 14.01 -0.20
C LYS A 14 11.65 14.67 0.78
N CYS A 15 10.38 14.26 0.80
CA CYS A 15 9.44 14.70 1.83
C CYS A 15 9.74 14.02 3.17
N ASP A 16 9.13 14.53 4.22
CA ASP A 16 9.27 14.01 5.57
C ASP A 16 8.74 12.57 5.68
N GLY A 17 9.60 11.64 6.11
CA GLY A 17 9.25 10.22 6.23
C GLY A 17 8.25 9.92 7.34
N ASP A 18 8.22 10.71 8.43
CA ASP A 18 7.20 10.61 9.47
C ASP A 18 5.83 11.01 8.91
N VAL A 19 5.78 12.08 8.09
CA VAL A 19 4.55 12.49 7.40
C VAL A 19 4.06 11.41 6.43
N PHE A 20 4.97 10.80 5.65
CA PHE A 20 4.62 9.70 4.76
C PHE A 20 4.01 8.51 5.52
N HIS A 21 4.65 8.10 6.62
CA HIS A 21 4.15 7.01 7.46
C HIS A 21 2.78 7.36 8.08
N GLU A 22 2.61 8.58 8.59
CA GLU A 22 1.36 9.05 9.18
C GLU A 22 0.20 9.01 8.18
N ILE A 23 0.45 9.40 6.92
CA ILE A 23 -0.58 9.37 5.85
C ILE A 23 -1.08 7.94 5.62
N LEU A 24 -0.18 6.99 5.40
CA LEU A 24 -0.58 5.60 5.12
C LEU A 24 -1.26 4.91 6.31
N ARG A 25 -0.96 5.37 7.52
CA ARG A 25 -1.47 4.79 8.76
C ARG A 25 -2.74 5.43 9.26
N HIS A 26 -2.69 6.71 9.59
CA HIS A 26 -3.75 7.42 10.30
C HIS A 26 -4.65 8.23 9.38
N LYS A 27 -4.14 8.61 8.19
CA LYS A 27 -4.88 9.46 7.24
C LYS A 27 -5.03 8.83 5.84
N PRO A 28 -5.29 7.52 5.69
CA PRO A 28 -5.37 6.91 4.36
C PRO A 28 -6.55 7.45 3.54
N HIS A 29 -7.60 7.98 4.18
CA HIS A 29 -8.71 8.68 3.53
C HIS A 29 -8.32 9.99 2.83
N HIS A 30 -7.15 10.58 3.14
CA HIS A 30 -6.63 11.73 2.40
C HIS A 30 -6.04 11.35 1.03
N MET A 31 -5.81 10.05 0.77
CA MET A 31 -5.19 9.60 -0.47
C MET A 31 -5.99 9.96 -1.73
N SER A 32 -7.32 10.07 -1.62
CA SER A 32 -8.16 10.53 -2.73
C SER A 32 -7.93 12.00 -3.10
N SER A 33 -7.43 12.81 -2.16
CA SER A 33 -7.04 14.20 -2.44
C SER A 33 -5.58 14.31 -2.89
N ILE A 34 -4.71 13.42 -2.40
CA ILE A 34 -3.27 13.43 -2.72
C ILE A 34 -3.00 12.89 -4.14
N CYS A 35 -3.64 11.80 -4.52
CA CYS A 35 -3.48 11.17 -5.84
C CYS A 35 -4.85 10.75 -6.43
N PRO A 36 -5.72 11.73 -6.78
CA PRO A 36 -7.10 11.50 -7.21
C PRO A 36 -7.24 10.68 -8.51
N ASP A 37 -6.21 10.70 -9.36
CA ASP A 37 -6.14 9.89 -10.58
C ASP A 37 -5.97 8.39 -10.30
N LYS A 38 -5.39 8.05 -9.13
CA LYS A 38 -5.10 6.68 -8.70
C LYS A 38 -6.09 6.18 -7.67
N ILE A 39 -6.43 7.00 -6.68
CA ILE A 39 -7.30 6.64 -5.56
C ILE A 39 -8.56 7.48 -5.61
N GLN A 40 -9.72 6.84 -5.75
CA GLN A 40 -11.00 7.55 -5.73
C GLN A 40 -11.54 7.69 -4.31
N ASN A 41 -11.38 6.66 -3.48
CA ASN A 41 -11.91 6.69 -2.11
C ASN A 41 -11.22 5.68 -1.19
N VAL A 42 -11.16 6.00 0.10
CA VAL A 42 -10.77 5.07 1.17
C VAL A 42 -11.72 5.22 2.36
N ASN A 43 -12.40 4.13 2.71
CA ASN A 43 -13.40 4.13 3.79
C ASN A 43 -13.03 3.11 4.87
N ILE A 44 -13.17 3.50 6.14
CA ILE A 44 -13.06 2.57 7.27
C ILE A 44 -14.39 1.86 7.49
N HIS A 45 -14.34 0.56 7.75
CA HIS A 45 -15.50 -0.29 8.04
C HIS A 45 -15.52 -0.74 9.49
N GLU A 46 -14.35 -1.11 10.03
CA GLU A 46 -14.20 -1.62 11.38
C GLU A 46 -12.94 -1.05 12.04
N GLY A 47 -13.02 -0.78 13.33
CA GLY A 47 -11.92 -0.21 14.12
C GLY A 47 -11.69 1.28 13.86
N GLU A 48 -10.50 1.73 14.23
CA GLU A 48 -10.05 3.12 14.09
C GLU A 48 -8.80 3.20 13.21
N TRP A 49 -8.62 4.31 12.51
CA TRP A 49 -7.45 4.50 11.64
C TRP A 49 -6.14 4.37 12.42
N GLY A 50 -5.21 3.58 11.87
CA GLY A 50 -3.89 3.36 12.43
C GLY A 50 -3.82 2.37 13.60
N THR A 51 -4.85 1.53 13.75
CA THR A 51 -4.89 0.43 14.74
C THR A 51 -4.80 -0.94 14.05
N VAL A 52 -4.16 -1.91 14.72
CA VAL A 52 -4.15 -3.31 14.28
C VAL A 52 -5.57 -3.88 14.38
N GLY A 53 -5.98 -4.64 13.36
CA GLY A 53 -7.32 -5.18 13.22
C GLY A 53 -8.32 -4.24 12.56
N SER A 54 -7.95 -2.98 12.28
CA SER A 54 -8.83 -2.08 11.51
C SER A 54 -9.01 -2.58 10.08
N VAL A 55 -10.24 -2.44 9.58
CA VAL A 55 -10.64 -2.89 8.25
C VAL A 55 -11.07 -1.69 7.42
N SER A 56 -10.48 -1.53 6.24
CA SER A 56 -10.81 -0.44 5.31
C SER A 56 -10.97 -0.94 3.88
N SER A 57 -11.73 -0.21 3.05
CA SER A 57 -11.82 -0.46 1.62
C SER A 57 -11.18 0.66 0.82
N TRP A 58 -10.52 0.28 -0.26
CA TRP A 58 -9.89 1.19 -1.22
C TRP A 58 -10.55 1.04 -2.57
N ASN A 59 -10.99 2.16 -3.14
CA ASN A 59 -11.40 2.28 -4.53
C ASN A 59 -10.26 2.96 -5.29
N PHE A 60 -9.72 2.28 -6.28
CA PHE A 60 -8.54 2.73 -7.02
C PHE A 60 -8.61 2.37 -8.50
N THR A 61 -7.91 3.13 -9.34
CA THR A 61 -7.74 2.82 -10.76
C THR A 61 -6.38 2.18 -11.00
N HIS A 62 -6.38 0.97 -11.53
CA HIS A 62 -5.18 0.21 -11.86
C HIS A 62 -5.27 -0.24 -13.32
N ASP A 63 -4.24 0.06 -14.11
CA ASP A 63 -4.19 -0.20 -15.57
C ASP A 63 -5.46 0.28 -16.32
N GLY A 64 -5.97 1.46 -15.93
CA GLY A 64 -7.16 2.09 -16.53
C GLY A 64 -8.49 1.45 -16.13
N LYS A 65 -8.50 0.51 -15.18
CA LYS A 65 -9.71 -0.15 -14.65
C LYS A 65 -9.93 0.22 -13.20
N GLU A 66 -11.16 0.57 -12.86
CA GLU A 66 -11.57 0.73 -11.47
C GLU A 66 -11.55 -0.63 -10.78
N LYS A 67 -10.99 -0.66 -9.57
CA LYS A 67 -10.89 -1.82 -8.69
C LYS A 67 -11.25 -1.40 -7.27
N VAL A 68 -11.73 -2.39 -6.51
CA VAL A 68 -12.05 -2.28 -5.10
C VAL A 68 -11.34 -3.39 -4.35
N VAL A 69 -10.73 -3.05 -3.21
CA VAL A 69 -10.21 -4.03 -2.26
C VAL A 69 -10.65 -3.70 -0.85
N LYS A 70 -10.77 -4.72 -0.02
CA LYS A 70 -10.88 -4.58 1.43
C LYS A 70 -9.62 -5.14 2.06
N GLU A 71 -9.04 -4.40 2.98
CA GLU A 71 -7.83 -4.77 3.71
C GLU A 71 -8.04 -4.77 5.21
N ILE A 72 -7.26 -5.58 5.90
CA ILE A 72 -7.10 -5.55 7.37
C ILE A 72 -5.65 -5.24 7.72
N VAL A 73 -5.44 -4.38 8.71
CA VAL A 73 -4.10 -4.13 9.27
C VAL A 73 -3.73 -5.29 10.18
N GLU A 74 -2.69 -6.05 9.84
CA GLU A 74 -2.24 -7.20 10.63
C GLU A 74 -1.12 -6.85 11.61
N GLU A 75 -0.26 -5.89 11.26
CA GLU A 75 0.90 -5.53 12.07
C GLU A 75 1.22 -4.04 11.94
N ILE A 76 1.62 -3.44 13.05
CA ILE A 76 2.20 -2.10 13.11
C ILE A 76 3.41 -2.18 14.03
N ASP A 77 4.55 -1.70 13.57
CA ASP A 77 5.74 -1.49 14.39
C ASP A 77 6.11 -0.01 14.31
N GLU A 78 5.88 0.71 15.40
CA GLU A 78 6.10 2.15 15.54
C GLU A 78 7.57 2.52 15.42
N GLU A 79 8.45 1.74 16.07
CA GLU A 79 9.88 2.00 16.10
C GLU A 79 10.48 1.86 14.70
N LYS A 80 10.00 0.87 13.95
CA LYS A 80 10.40 0.65 12.56
C LYS A 80 9.56 1.46 11.56
N LYS A 81 8.50 2.16 11.96
CA LYS A 81 7.54 2.79 11.04
C LYS A 81 7.03 1.80 9.98
N LEU A 82 6.70 0.59 10.41
CA LEU A 82 6.23 -0.50 9.56
C LEU A 82 4.73 -0.70 9.69
N ILE A 83 4.06 -0.96 8.58
CA ILE A 83 2.64 -1.34 8.53
C ILE A 83 2.51 -2.55 7.62
N LYS A 84 1.92 -3.63 8.13
CA LYS A 84 1.57 -4.81 7.33
C LYS A 84 0.06 -4.93 7.23
N LYS A 85 -0.41 -5.13 6.00
CA LYS A 85 -1.82 -5.24 5.64
C LYS A 85 -2.05 -6.50 4.83
N LYS A 86 -3.23 -7.09 4.99
CA LYS A 86 -3.70 -8.22 4.19
C LYS A 86 -4.94 -7.82 3.42
N ILE A 87 -4.97 -8.13 2.13
CA ILE A 87 -6.19 -8.03 1.33
C ILE A 87 -7.09 -9.21 1.69
N ILE A 88 -8.32 -8.91 2.10
CA ILE A 88 -9.31 -9.89 2.56
C ILE A 88 -10.49 -10.05 1.60
N GLU A 89 -10.78 -9.03 0.78
CA GLU A 89 -11.83 -9.06 -0.26
C GLU A 89 -11.46 -8.17 -1.45
N GLY A 90 -12.11 -8.38 -2.59
CA GLY A 90 -12.03 -7.50 -3.77
C GLY A 90 -11.20 -8.03 -4.94
N ASP A 91 -11.04 -7.19 -5.97
CA ASP A 91 -10.58 -7.58 -7.31
C ASP A 91 -9.21 -8.26 -7.33
N ILE A 92 -8.30 -7.90 -6.41
CA ILE A 92 -6.98 -8.55 -6.32
C ILE A 92 -7.13 -10.04 -6.01
N LEU A 93 -8.10 -10.43 -5.18
CA LEU A 93 -8.28 -11.83 -4.80
C LEU A 93 -8.95 -12.67 -5.90
N GLU A 94 -9.30 -12.09 -7.04
CA GLU A 94 -9.71 -12.84 -8.23
C GLU A 94 -8.54 -13.63 -8.84
N ASP A 95 -7.33 -13.07 -8.78
CA ASP A 95 -6.11 -13.65 -9.33
C ASP A 95 -5.22 -14.32 -8.27
N TYR A 96 -5.24 -13.79 -7.04
CA TYR A 96 -4.37 -14.23 -5.94
C TYR A 96 -5.19 -14.88 -4.81
N LYS A 97 -4.70 -15.97 -4.24
CA LYS A 97 -5.30 -16.60 -3.05
C LYS A 97 -5.02 -15.80 -1.78
N SER A 98 -3.85 -15.17 -1.71
CA SER A 98 -3.46 -14.30 -0.61
C SER A 98 -2.58 -13.17 -1.14
N PHE A 99 -2.75 -11.98 -0.59
CA PHE A 99 -1.99 -10.81 -0.97
C PHE A 99 -1.75 -9.95 0.27
N TYR A 100 -0.47 -9.70 0.58
CA TYR A 100 -0.04 -8.89 1.70
C TYR A 100 0.78 -7.73 1.18
N ILE A 101 0.60 -6.57 1.80
CA ILE A 101 1.33 -5.35 1.48
C ILE A 101 1.98 -4.90 2.78
N THR A 102 3.29 -4.69 2.74
CA THR A 102 4.03 -4.09 3.86
C THR A 102 4.73 -2.83 3.39
N THR A 103 4.62 -1.77 4.17
CA THR A 103 5.36 -0.53 3.97
C THR A 103 6.26 -0.29 5.18
N HIS A 104 7.51 0.08 4.92
CA HIS A 104 8.51 0.38 5.95
C HIS A 104 9.20 1.70 5.59
N VAL A 105 9.35 2.61 6.55
CA VAL A 105 9.95 3.92 6.31
C VAL A 105 11.19 4.10 7.18
N GLU A 106 12.35 4.18 6.54
CA GLU A 106 13.60 4.51 7.21
C GLU A 106 13.89 6.01 7.06
N THR A 107 14.03 6.68 8.20
CA THR A 107 14.37 8.11 8.25
C THR A 107 15.87 8.24 8.53
N LYS A 108 16.67 8.62 7.51
CA LYS A 108 18.14 8.75 7.62
C LYS A 108 18.57 10.18 7.27
N GLY A 109 18.39 11.10 8.21
CA GLY A 109 18.74 12.50 8.02
C GLY A 109 17.85 13.16 6.96
N GLU A 110 18.45 13.74 5.91
CA GLU A 110 17.71 14.38 4.81
C GLU A 110 17.18 13.40 3.76
N ASN A 111 17.62 12.14 3.79
CA ASN A 111 17.16 11.12 2.84
C ASN A 111 16.29 10.10 3.56
N ASN A 112 15.03 10.02 3.16
CA ASN A 112 14.07 9.04 3.68
C ASN A 112 13.88 7.93 2.64
N LEU A 113 13.87 6.68 3.09
CA LEU A 113 13.71 5.50 2.23
C LEU A 113 12.39 4.80 2.56
N VAL A 114 11.53 4.66 1.54
CA VAL A 114 10.31 3.86 1.64
C VAL A 114 10.54 2.51 0.98
N THR A 115 10.30 1.44 1.74
CA THR A 115 10.31 0.07 1.22
C THR A 115 8.88 -0.44 1.10
N TRP A 116 8.51 -0.89 -0.09
CA TRP A 116 7.29 -1.63 -0.36
C TRP A 116 7.60 -3.12 -0.52
N ILE A 117 6.81 -3.95 0.13
CA ILE A 117 6.89 -5.40 0.04
C ILE A 117 5.50 -5.93 -0.32
N ILE A 118 5.43 -6.76 -1.37
CA ILE A 118 4.23 -7.50 -1.74
C ILE A 118 4.52 -8.99 -1.58
N GLU A 119 3.84 -9.66 -0.66
CA GLU A 119 3.87 -11.12 -0.51
C GLU A 119 2.57 -11.70 -1.04
N TYR A 120 2.64 -12.71 -1.92
CA TYR A 120 1.46 -13.20 -2.62
C TYR A 120 1.50 -14.71 -2.87
N GLU A 121 0.30 -15.29 -3.01
CA GLU A 121 0.09 -16.63 -3.55
C GLU A 121 -0.87 -16.54 -4.73
N LYS A 122 -0.43 -16.94 -5.92
CA LYS A 122 -1.25 -17.01 -7.14
C LYS A 122 -2.27 -18.13 -7.05
N LYS A 123 -3.44 -17.96 -7.67
CA LYS A 123 -4.42 -19.06 -7.82
C LYS A 123 -3.91 -20.18 -8.70
N ASN A 124 -3.15 -19.87 -9.75
CA ASN A 124 -2.57 -20.84 -10.67
C ASN A 124 -1.33 -20.26 -11.38
N ALA A 125 -0.65 -21.08 -12.17
CA ALA A 125 0.62 -20.71 -12.81
C ALA A 125 0.49 -19.68 -13.95
N ASN A 126 -0.72 -19.42 -14.46
CA ASN A 126 -0.96 -18.46 -15.54
C ASN A 126 -1.16 -17.02 -15.03
N VAL A 127 -1.40 -16.85 -13.73
CA VAL A 127 -1.49 -15.53 -13.11
C VAL A 127 -0.09 -14.89 -13.13
N PRO A 128 0.06 -13.64 -13.60
CA PRO A 128 1.35 -12.96 -13.61
C PRO A 128 1.83 -12.65 -12.18
N ASP A 129 3.10 -12.30 -12.04
CA ASP A 129 3.60 -11.68 -10.80
C ASP A 129 3.02 -10.25 -10.69
N PRO A 130 2.74 -9.72 -9.48
CA PRO A 130 2.06 -8.44 -9.29
C PRO A 130 2.97 -7.21 -9.51
N HIS A 131 3.78 -7.21 -10.57
CA HIS A 131 4.70 -6.12 -10.88
C HIS A 131 3.98 -4.79 -11.13
N THR A 132 2.82 -4.82 -11.80
CA THR A 132 2.02 -3.62 -12.06
C THR A 132 1.42 -3.04 -10.78
N TYR A 133 1.13 -3.86 -9.76
CA TYR A 133 0.74 -3.35 -8.44
C TYR A 133 1.91 -2.75 -7.67
N MET A 134 3.13 -3.30 -7.81
CA MET A 134 4.33 -2.68 -7.25
C MET A 134 4.59 -1.31 -7.89
N GLU A 135 4.49 -1.21 -9.22
CA GLU A 135 4.63 0.07 -9.93
C GLU A 135 3.56 1.09 -9.49
N PHE A 136 2.31 0.66 -9.31
CA PHE A 136 1.24 1.49 -8.77
C PHE A 136 1.60 2.06 -7.39
N ALA A 137 2.12 1.25 -6.47
CA ALA A 137 2.56 1.69 -5.14
C ALA A 137 3.73 2.69 -5.20
N LEU A 138 4.69 2.48 -6.10
CA LEU A 138 5.81 3.41 -6.31
C LEU A 138 5.34 4.74 -6.91
N ASN A 139 4.38 4.72 -7.83
CA ASN A 139 3.83 5.95 -8.41
C ASN A 139 2.99 6.72 -7.40
N MET A 140 2.18 6.03 -6.58
CA MET A 140 1.50 6.64 -5.43
C MET A 140 2.49 7.29 -4.45
N THR A 141 3.65 6.66 -4.22
CA THR A 141 4.70 7.22 -3.36
C THR A 141 5.23 8.55 -3.89
N LYS A 142 5.44 8.67 -5.21
CA LYS A 142 5.86 9.92 -5.87
C LYS A 142 4.80 11.02 -5.78
N ASP A 143 3.52 10.67 -5.84
CA ASP A 143 2.44 11.66 -5.69
C ASP A 143 2.39 12.20 -4.26
N ILE A 144 2.51 11.32 -3.25
CA ILE A 144 2.59 11.73 -1.84
C ILE A 144 3.80 12.64 -1.64
N GLU A 145 4.96 12.28 -2.19
CA GLU A 145 6.16 13.11 -2.15
C GLU A 145 5.91 14.48 -2.78
N THR A 146 5.39 14.53 -4.00
CA THR A 146 5.13 15.78 -4.73
C THR A 146 4.14 16.68 -3.99
N HIS A 147 3.14 16.10 -3.32
CA HIS A 147 2.16 16.84 -2.54
C HIS A 147 2.74 17.40 -1.22
N HIS A 148 3.79 16.79 -0.67
CA HIS A 148 4.35 17.13 0.66
C HIS A 148 5.79 17.64 0.62
N ILE A 149 6.39 17.76 -0.57
CA ILE A 149 7.65 18.46 -0.75
C ILE A 149 7.39 19.96 -0.65
N LYS A 150 8.20 20.67 0.14
CA LYS A 150 8.14 22.13 0.28
C LYS A 150 8.94 22.82 -0.81
#